data_AF-A0A941E8I8-F1
#
_entry.id   AF-A0A941E8I8-F1
#
_cell.length_a   1.000
_cell.length_b   1.000
_cell.length_c   1.000
_cell.angle_alpha   90.00
_cell.angle_beta   90.00
_cell.angle_gamma   90.00
#
_symmetry.space_group_name_H-M   'P 1'
#
loop_
_entity.id
_entity.type
_entity.pdbx_description
1 polymer ?
#
loop_
_entity_poly.entity_id
_entity_poly.type
_entity_poly.pdbx_seq_one_letter_code
_entity_poly.pdbx_strand_id
1 'polypeptide(L)'
;MAEEQPQESGRTTPRLFDPLWIIALFVGLSEATVGIATTQARGWSQGLLASFAVIFPLIVFGVFFTALWRKPELLYAPGDVPEPVPTPDFVQGMHRAAPNNLKLIRSVVRQTLESVLPSALEVEVPARAINEVVRNAVAIVQADLQNQALKIDFSVVAEALGHTEVVIDNTTTVSEFLDWLWGALAYYFAPHTYGAEWVVVDRITLKAFADMGSNWAAEHGLAIDNRPLVEVGIGPGMELLVVPKVPDAVAQGGRANGANGKARATVPWPASETTHEGWLIVDHLNGS
;
A
#
# COMPACT_ATOMS: atom_id res chain seq x y z
N MET A 1 33.82 20.96 -36.31
CA MET A 1 34.69 20.83 -35.12
C MET A 1 33.79 20.38 -34.00
N ALA A 2 33.80 19.09 -33.69
CA ALA A 2 32.97 18.50 -32.65
C ALA A 2 33.75 18.56 -31.34
N GLU A 3 33.15 19.17 -30.32
CA GLU A 3 33.70 19.33 -28.99
C GLU A 3 33.39 18.04 -28.21
N GLU A 4 34.39 17.16 -28.08
CA GLU A 4 34.30 15.98 -27.22
C GLU A 4 34.20 16.46 -25.77
N GLN A 5 33.01 16.35 -25.18
CA GLN A 5 32.86 16.57 -23.75
C GLN A 5 33.55 15.42 -22.98
N PRO A 6 34.37 15.75 -21.96
CA PRO A 6 35.09 14.76 -21.20
C PRO A 6 34.10 13.90 -20.42
N GLN A 7 34.07 12.61 -20.71
CA GLN A 7 33.39 11.62 -19.89
C GLN A 7 33.97 11.70 -18.47
N GLU A 8 33.16 12.17 -17.52
CA GLU A 8 33.43 11.99 -16.10
C GLU A 8 33.46 10.50 -15.81
N SER A 9 34.67 9.96 -15.74
CA SER A 9 34.95 8.64 -15.20
C SER A 9 34.49 8.65 -13.74
N GLY A 10 33.25 8.21 -13.51
CA GLY A 10 32.69 7.97 -12.19
C GLY A 10 33.69 7.17 -11.36
N ARG A 11 34.28 7.81 -10.36
CA ARG A 11 35.14 7.15 -9.39
C ARG A 11 34.28 6.14 -8.64
N THR A 12 34.32 4.89 -9.07
CA THR A 12 33.91 3.76 -8.23
C THR A 12 34.87 3.74 -7.05
N THR A 13 34.50 4.41 -5.96
CA THR A 13 35.12 4.20 -4.66
C THR A 13 35.03 2.70 -4.39
N PRO A 14 36.17 2.01 -4.20
CA PRO A 14 36.16 0.58 -3.96
C PRO A 14 35.34 0.31 -2.70
N ARG A 15 34.19 -0.34 -2.85
CA ARG A 15 33.28 -0.78 -1.78
C ARG A 15 33.92 -1.93 -0.99
N LEU A 16 35.11 -1.71 -0.44
CA LEU A 16 35.93 -2.72 0.22
C LEU A 16 35.46 -3.04 1.65
N PHE A 17 34.41 -2.38 2.14
CA PHE A 17 33.83 -2.62 3.46
C PHE A 17 32.32 -2.80 3.36
N ASP A 18 31.90 -3.76 2.54
CA ASP A 18 30.55 -4.31 2.66
C ASP A 18 30.41 -4.91 4.08
N PRO A 19 29.44 -4.49 4.91
CA PRO A 19 29.21 -5.04 6.25
C PRO A 19 29.15 -6.56 6.27
N LEU A 20 28.73 -7.17 5.15
CA LEU A 20 28.66 -8.61 4.97
C LEU A 20 30.03 -9.30 5.10
N TRP A 21 31.11 -8.66 4.63
CA TRP A 21 32.47 -9.21 4.73
C TRP A 21 32.99 -9.20 6.17
N ILE A 22 32.66 -8.15 6.94
CA ILE A 22 33.04 -8.06 8.36
C ILE A 22 32.35 -9.18 9.14
N ILE A 23 31.06 -9.43 8.90
CA ILE A 23 30.33 -10.52 9.55
C ILE A 23 30.94 -11.88 9.18
N ALA A 24 31.22 -12.13 7.90
CA ALA A 24 31.83 -13.37 7.45
C ALA A 24 33.22 -13.61 8.09
N LEU A 25 34.03 -12.56 8.20
CA LEU A 25 35.33 -12.60 8.88
C LEU A 25 35.18 -12.95 10.37
N PHE A 26 34.25 -12.29 11.07
CA PHE A 26 34.01 -12.54 12.50
C PHE A 26 33.48 -13.95 12.76
N VAL A 27 32.60 -14.46 11.91
CA VAL A 27 32.10 -15.84 12.00
C VAL A 27 33.24 -16.83 11.78
N GLY A 28 34.05 -16.65 10.73
CA GLY A 28 35.19 -17.53 10.45
C GLY A 28 36.24 -17.52 11.57
N LEU A 29 36.55 -16.34 12.13
CA LEU A 29 37.49 -16.21 13.24
C LEU A 29 36.94 -16.87 14.52
N SER A 30 35.65 -16.71 14.78
CA SER A 30 34.97 -17.28 15.95
C SER A 30 34.90 -18.80 15.85
N GLU A 31 34.57 -19.34 14.67
CA GLU A 31 34.58 -20.77 14.37
C GLU A 31 35.97 -21.38 14.55
N ALA A 32 37.01 -20.75 13.99
CA ALA A 32 38.39 -21.20 14.12
C ALA A 32 38.85 -21.22 15.59
N THR A 33 38.57 -20.15 16.34
CA THR A 33 38.97 -20.02 17.75
C THR A 33 38.26 -21.06 18.62
N VAL A 34 36.96 -21.26 18.42
CA VAL A 34 36.19 -22.30 19.11
C VAL A 34 36.69 -23.68 18.74
N GLY A 35 36.94 -23.96 17.45
CA GLY A 35 37.44 -25.25 17.00
C GLY A 35 38.75 -25.61 17.69
N ILE A 36 39.70 -24.67 17.72
CA ILE A 36 40.98 -24.83 18.42
C ILE A 36 40.75 -25.05 19.93
N ALA A 37 39.96 -24.22 20.59
CA ALA A 37 39.68 -24.34 22.02
C ALA A 37 39.01 -25.69 22.36
N THR A 38 38.12 -26.18 21.49
CA THR A 38 37.40 -27.44 21.68
C THR A 38 38.33 -28.64 21.56
N THR A 39 39.33 -28.61 20.66
CA THR A 39 40.31 -29.70 20.54
C THR A 39 41.28 -29.79 21.73
N GLN A 40 41.49 -28.69 22.46
CA GLN A 40 42.36 -28.65 23.63
C GLN A 40 41.61 -28.92 24.94
N ALA A 41 40.30 -28.69 24.97
CA ALA A 41 39.46 -29.00 26.12
C ALA A 41 39.23 -30.51 26.26
N ARG A 42 39.28 -31.03 27.48
CA ARG A 42 38.92 -32.42 27.79
C ARG A 42 37.85 -32.46 28.87
N GLY A 43 36.89 -33.38 28.71
CA GLY A 43 35.82 -33.60 29.69
C GLY A 43 34.68 -32.59 29.57
N TRP A 44 34.02 -32.29 30.68
CA TRP A 44 32.81 -31.48 30.74
C TRP A 44 32.96 -30.07 30.13
N SER A 45 34.15 -29.47 30.23
CA SER A 45 34.44 -28.15 29.67
C SER A 45 34.33 -28.11 28.14
N GLN A 46 34.63 -29.22 27.46
CA GLN A 46 34.47 -29.33 26.00
C GLN A 46 33.00 -29.23 25.60
N GLY A 47 32.10 -29.89 26.35
CA GLY A 47 30.66 -29.81 26.12
C GLY A 47 30.09 -28.41 26.37
N LEU A 48 30.57 -27.72 27.42
CA LEU A 48 30.20 -26.33 27.68
C LEU A 48 30.66 -25.38 26.58
N LEU A 49 31.91 -25.52 26.11
CA LEU A 49 32.46 -24.70 25.02
C LEU A 49 31.72 -24.95 23.71
N ALA A 50 31.45 -26.20 23.36
CA ALA A 50 30.67 -26.54 22.17
C ALA A 50 29.24 -25.99 22.24
N SER A 51 28.58 -26.11 23.40
CA SER A 51 27.23 -25.57 23.60
C SER A 51 27.21 -24.05 23.48
N PHE A 52 28.16 -23.38 24.13
CA PHE A 52 28.30 -21.92 24.05
C PHE A 52 28.52 -21.46 22.61
N ALA A 53 29.37 -22.15 21.85
CA ALA A 53 29.68 -21.81 20.47
C ALA A 53 28.49 -21.92 19.51
N VAL A 54 27.53 -22.80 19.79
CA VAL A 54 26.30 -22.92 19.00
C VAL A 54 25.22 -21.94 19.47
N ILE A 55 25.02 -21.84 20.79
CA ILE A 55 23.94 -21.03 21.37
C ILE A 55 24.20 -19.53 21.16
N PHE A 56 25.44 -19.08 21.33
CA PHE A 56 25.75 -17.65 21.26
C PHE A 56 25.45 -17.04 19.88
N PRO A 57 25.90 -17.60 18.74
CA PRO A 57 25.52 -17.09 17.42
C PRO A 57 24.03 -17.16 17.14
N LEU A 58 23.33 -18.19 17.61
CA LEU A 58 21.87 -18.31 17.46
C LEU A 58 21.14 -17.16 18.18
N ILE A 59 21.58 -16.80 19.39
CA ILE A 59 21.02 -15.67 20.13
C ILE A 59 21.30 -14.36 19.40
N VAL A 60 22.56 -14.13 18.98
CA VAL A 60 22.95 -12.92 18.25
C VAL A 60 22.14 -12.78 16.95
N PHE A 61 22.01 -13.86 16.19
CA PHE A 61 21.19 -13.91 14.98
C PHE A 61 19.73 -13.62 15.27
N GLY A 62 19.15 -14.24 16.31
CA GLY A 62 17.77 -13.99 16.73
C GLY A 62 17.52 -12.54 17.11
N VAL A 63 18.43 -11.93 17.89
CA VAL A 63 18.34 -10.51 18.27
C VAL A 63 18.48 -9.61 17.04
N PHE A 64 19.43 -9.91 16.15
CA PHE A 64 19.63 -9.16 14.91
C PHE A 64 18.38 -9.19 14.03
N PHE A 65 17.82 -10.37 13.76
CA PHE A 65 16.58 -10.50 12.99
C PHE A 65 15.39 -9.85 13.67
N THR A 66 15.30 -9.94 15.00
CA THR A 66 14.25 -9.23 15.77
C THR A 66 14.40 -7.72 15.64
N ALA A 67 15.63 -7.21 15.66
CA ALA A 67 15.91 -5.78 15.47
C ALA A 67 15.56 -5.34 14.04
N LEU A 68 15.93 -6.13 13.03
CA LEU A 68 15.55 -5.89 11.64
C LEU A 68 14.04 -5.90 11.43
N TRP A 69 13.32 -6.83 12.07
CA TRP A 69 11.87 -6.91 11.99
C TRP A 69 11.19 -5.66 12.59
N ARG A 70 11.77 -5.10 13.66
CA ARG A 70 11.26 -3.88 14.28
C ARG A 70 11.67 -2.60 13.55
N LYS A 71 12.76 -2.63 12.78
CA LYS A 71 13.34 -1.45 12.10
C LYS A 71 13.92 -1.84 10.73
N PRO A 72 13.06 -2.14 9.74
CA PRO A 72 13.52 -2.45 8.38
C PRO A 72 14.29 -1.28 7.74
N GLU A 73 14.11 -0.05 8.24
CA GLU A 73 14.83 1.17 7.84
C GLU A 73 16.36 1.05 7.94
N LEU A 74 16.87 0.20 8.84
CA LEU A 74 18.31 0.03 9.09
C LEU A 74 19.04 -0.78 8.00
N LEU A 75 18.33 -1.37 7.04
CA LEU A 75 18.92 -2.19 5.98
C LEU A 75 19.56 -1.37 4.84
N TYR A 76 19.28 -0.07 4.77
CA TYR A 76 19.80 0.80 3.73
C TYR A 76 20.77 1.81 4.32
N ALA A 77 22.02 1.79 3.87
CA ALA A 77 22.94 2.87 4.21
C ALA A 77 22.47 4.16 3.52
N PRO A 78 22.66 5.34 4.12
CA PRO A 78 22.28 6.62 3.48
C PRO A 78 22.88 6.84 2.09
N GLY A 79 23.99 6.15 1.77
CA GLY A 79 24.64 6.20 0.45
C GLY A 79 24.11 5.20 -0.59
N ASP A 80 23.20 4.29 -0.22
CA ASP A 80 22.57 3.35 -1.17
C ASP A 80 21.28 3.93 -1.78
N VAL A 81 20.79 5.05 -1.26
CA VAL A 81 19.66 5.79 -1.83
C VAL A 81 20.21 6.69 -2.94
N PRO A 82 19.79 6.54 -4.21
CA PRO A 82 20.22 7.44 -5.27
C PRO A 82 19.82 8.89 -4.91
N GLU A 83 20.78 9.82 -4.92
CA GLU A 83 20.53 11.26 -4.80
C GLU A 83 19.55 11.65 -5.92
N PRO A 84 18.27 11.93 -5.61
CA PRO A 84 17.87 13.16 -4.93
C PRO A 84 16.79 12.98 -3.83
N VAL A 85 16.49 11.76 -3.38
CA VAL A 85 15.38 11.52 -2.45
C VAL A 85 15.86 11.62 -0.99
N PRO A 86 15.31 12.52 -0.16
CA PRO A 86 15.64 12.58 1.26
C PRO A 86 15.30 11.24 1.95
N THR A 87 16.23 10.70 2.73
CA THR A 87 16.06 9.43 3.46
C THR A 87 14.76 9.34 4.31
N PRO A 88 14.30 10.42 4.99
CA PRO A 88 13.03 10.39 5.72
C PRO A 88 11.83 10.10 4.83
N ASP A 89 11.83 10.58 3.59
CA ASP A 89 10.71 10.42 2.66
C ASP A 89 10.68 9.02 2.06
N PHE A 90 11.84 8.44 1.77
CA PHE A 90 11.98 7.06 1.31
C PHE A 90 11.52 6.07 2.39
N VAL A 91 11.99 6.26 3.63
CA VAL A 91 11.63 5.46 4.79
C VAL A 91 10.13 5.56 5.08
N GLN A 92 9.58 6.78 5.00
CA GLN A 92 8.14 6.99 5.14
C GLN A 92 7.34 6.32 4.03
N GLY A 93 7.87 6.24 2.80
CA GLY A 93 7.28 5.48 1.69
C GLY A 93 7.34 3.97 1.86
N MET A 94 8.40 3.41 2.47
CA MET A 94 8.47 1.97 2.76
C MET A 94 7.58 1.54 3.93
N HIS A 95 7.50 2.36 4.99
CA HIS A 95 6.60 2.10 6.12
C HIS A 95 5.14 2.36 5.78
N ARG A 96 4.91 3.21 4.80
CA ARG A 96 3.63 3.35 4.15
C ARG A 96 3.63 2.53 2.86
N ALA A 97 3.36 1.24 3.02
CA ALA A 97 2.36 0.62 2.13
C ALA A 97 0.97 1.31 2.30
N ALA A 98 0.94 2.64 2.47
CA ALA A 98 -0.22 3.49 2.31
C ALA A 98 -0.16 3.86 0.83
N PRO A 99 -0.92 3.16 -0.01
CA PRO A 99 -0.87 3.38 -1.42
C PRO A 99 -1.27 4.81 -1.71
N ASN A 100 -0.54 5.37 -2.66
CA ASN A 100 -1.01 6.40 -3.58
C ASN A 100 -1.83 7.50 -2.92
N ASN A 101 -1.37 7.99 -1.77
CA ASN A 101 -1.96 9.18 -1.17
C ASN A 101 -1.72 10.31 -2.15
N LEU A 102 -2.77 10.65 -2.91
CA LEU A 102 -2.71 11.58 -4.00
C LEU A 102 -2.16 12.94 -3.57
N LYS A 103 -2.32 13.31 -2.29
CA LYS A 103 -1.69 14.51 -1.71
C LYS A 103 -0.17 14.42 -1.72
N LEU A 104 0.40 13.25 -1.39
CA LEU A 104 1.84 13.00 -1.39
C LEU A 104 2.39 12.94 -2.81
N ILE A 105 1.71 12.23 -3.73
CA ILE A 105 2.12 12.20 -5.14
C ILE A 105 2.11 13.63 -5.71
N ARG A 106 1.05 14.39 -5.46
CA ARG A 106 0.96 15.80 -5.89
C ARG A 106 2.08 16.66 -5.30
N SER A 107 2.45 16.47 -4.03
CA SER A 107 3.54 17.26 -3.43
C SER A 107 4.89 16.88 -4.01
N VAL A 108 5.17 15.58 -4.22
CA VAL A 108 6.44 15.11 -4.80
C VAL A 108 6.56 15.56 -6.25
N VAL A 109 5.54 15.33 -7.08
CA VAL A 109 5.52 15.76 -8.48
C VAL A 109 5.73 17.27 -8.59
N ARG A 110 5.03 18.05 -7.75
CA ARG A 110 5.20 19.51 -7.71
C ARG A 110 6.63 19.89 -7.34
N GLN A 111 7.18 19.31 -6.28
CA GLN A 111 8.53 19.61 -5.81
C GLN A 111 9.59 19.23 -6.85
N THR A 112 9.43 18.10 -7.54
CA THR A 112 10.34 17.67 -8.61
C THR A 112 10.25 18.58 -9.84
N LEU A 113 9.03 18.97 -10.25
CA LEU A 113 8.86 19.91 -11.37
C LEU A 113 9.46 21.29 -11.03
N GLU A 114 9.21 21.78 -9.82
CA GLU A 114 9.75 23.07 -9.35
C GLU A 114 11.28 23.05 -9.18
N SER A 115 11.89 21.90 -8.89
CA SER A 115 13.36 21.80 -8.73
C SER A 115 14.12 21.52 -10.02
N VAL A 116 13.58 20.67 -10.91
CA VAL A 116 14.31 20.20 -12.11
C VAL A 116 14.11 21.12 -13.31
N LEU A 117 12.89 21.64 -13.52
CA LEU A 117 12.59 22.43 -14.73
C LEU A 117 13.40 23.73 -14.82
N PRO A 118 13.61 24.52 -13.75
CA PRO A 118 14.40 25.74 -13.84
C PRO A 118 15.83 25.47 -14.31
N SER A 119 16.49 24.47 -13.73
CA SER A 119 17.86 24.09 -14.09
C SER A 119 17.98 23.58 -15.54
N ALA A 120 16.95 22.94 -16.06
CA ALA A 120 16.93 22.47 -17.45
C ALA A 120 16.64 23.59 -18.48
N LEU A 121 16.00 24.69 -18.08
CA LEU A 121 15.51 25.76 -18.96
C LEU A 121 16.30 27.08 -18.87
N GLU A 122 17.23 27.19 -17.92
CA GLU A 122 18.02 28.41 -17.65
C GLU A 122 18.87 28.89 -18.84
N VAL A 123 19.12 28.05 -19.85
CA VAL A 123 20.02 28.38 -20.97
C VAL A 123 19.35 29.27 -22.03
N GLU A 124 18.02 29.28 -22.17
CA GLU A 124 17.37 29.97 -23.31
C GLU A 124 16.06 30.72 -23.00
N VAL A 125 15.48 30.59 -21.80
CA VAL A 125 14.13 31.08 -21.54
C VAL A 125 14.09 32.16 -20.44
N PRO A 126 13.44 33.31 -20.65
CA PRO A 126 13.29 34.32 -19.60
C PRO A 126 12.53 33.76 -18.39
N ALA A 127 12.97 34.09 -17.17
CA ALA A 127 12.43 33.54 -15.92
C ALA A 127 10.90 33.62 -15.76
N ARG A 128 10.26 34.63 -16.37
CA ARG A 128 8.78 34.75 -16.37
C ARG A 128 8.10 33.61 -17.14
N ALA A 129 8.64 33.25 -18.31
CA ALA A 129 8.11 32.16 -19.12
C ALA A 129 8.36 30.79 -18.45
N ILE A 130 9.47 30.60 -17.74
CA ILE A 130 9.74 29.38 -16.96
C ILE A 130 8.64 29.16 -15.90
N ASN A 131 8.29 30.19 -15.13
CA ASN A 131 7.26 30.09 -14.10
C ASN A 131 5.87 29.76 -14.67
N GLU A 132 5.53 30.30 -15.84
CA GLU A 132 4.28 29.97 -16.53
C GLU A 132 4.27 28.52 -17.03
N VAL A 133 5.39 28.05 -17.60
CA VAL A 133 5.55 26.65 -18.05
C VAL A 133 5.43 25.68 -16.88
N VAL A 134 6.12 25.94 -15.76
CA VAL A 134 6.03 25.10 -14.54
C VAL A 134 4.59 25.06 -14.02
N ARG A 135 3.92 26.22 -13.91
CA ARG A 135 2.54 26.28 -13.43
C ARG A 135 1.59 25.50 -14.34
N ASN A 136 1.73 25.64 -15.66
CA ASN A 136 0.91 24.92 -16.63
C ASN A 136 1.18 23.41 -16.58
N ALA A 137 2.45 23.00 -16.48
CA ALA A 137 2.83 21.60 -16.35
C ALA A 137 2.23 20.98 -15.08
N VAL A 138 2.36 21.64 -13.93
CA VAL A 138 1.75 21.19 -12.67
C VAL A 138 0.24 21.08 -12.78
N ALA A 139 -0.43 22.06 -13.41
CA ALA A 139 -1.88 22.03 -13.60
C ALA A 139 -2.34 20.86 -14.50
N ILE A 140 -1.62 20.59 -15.60
CA ILE A 140 -1.91 19.45 -16.50
C ILE A 140 -1.75 18.13 -15.75
N VAL A 141 -0.65 17.94 -15.04
CA VAL A 141 -0.41 16.69 -14.30
C VAL A 141 -1.41 16.51 -13.16
N GLN A 142 -1.80 17.59 -12.46
CA GLN A 142 -2.83 17.52 -11.44
C GLN A 142 -4.19 17.12 -12.01
N ALA A 143 -4.56 17.66 -13.16
CA ALA A 143 -5.81 17.30 -13.84
C ALA A 143 -5.79 15.84 -14.30
N ASP A 144 -4.67 15.36 -14.85
CA ASP A 144 -4.49 13.98 -15.25
C ASP A 144 -4.58 13.01 -14.06
N LEU A 145 -3.88 13.32 -12.95
CA LEU A 145 -3.96 12.54 -11.72
C LEU A 145 -5.37 12.52 -11.10
N GLN A 146 -6.12 13.61 -11.23
CA GLN A 146 -7.53 13.65 -10.78
C GLN A 146 -8.41 12.75 -11.64
N ASN A 147 -8.19 12.73 -12.96
CA ASN A 147 -8.91 11.83 -13.86
C ASN A 147 -8.52 10.37 -13.66
N GLN A 148 -7.32 10.11 -13.13
CA GLN A 148 -6.85 8.76 -12.84
C GLN A 148 -7.25 8.25 -11.45
N ALA A 149 -7.75 9.12 -10.57
CA ALA A 149 -8.11 8.75 -9.22
C ALA A 149 -9.47 8.04 -9.15
N LEU A 150 -9.52 6.91 -8.46
CA LEU A 150 -10.76 6.31 -7.96
C LEU A 150 -11.23 7.12 -6.75
N LYS A 151 -12.52 7.47 -6.71
CA LYS A 151 -13.14 8.04 -5.51
C LYS A 151 -13.86 6.93 -4.78
N ILE A 152 -13.53 6.71 -3.51
CA ILE A 152 -14.00 5.55 -2.76
C ILE A 152 -14.71 6.05 -1.52
N ASP A 153 -16.00 5.71 -1.41
CA ASP A 153 -16.88 6.11 -0.33
C ASP A 153 -17.10 4.93 0.63
N PHE A 154 -16.73 5.13 1.90
CA PHE A 154 -16.87 4.15 2.97
C PHE A 154 -18.01 4.49 3.94
N SER A 155 -18.74 5.58 3.70
CA SER A 155 -19.75 6.10 4.63
C SER A 155 -20.84 5.09 4.99
N VAL A 156 -21.12 4.14 4.10
CA VAL A 156 -22.11 3.06 4.34
C VAL A 156 -21.62 2.04 5.36
N VAL A 157 -20.31 1.82 5.45
CA VAL A 157 -19.71 0.97 6.49
C VAL A 157 -19.64 1.74 7.80
N ALA A 158 -19.08 2.94 7.76
CA ALA A 158 -19.00 3.84 8.90
C ALA A 158 -18.83 5.29 8.43
N GLU A 159 -19.69 6.20 8.90
CA GLU A 159 -19.67 7.62 8.54
C GLU A 159 -18.30 8.26 8.80
N ALA A 160 -17.62 7.86 9.88
CA ALA A 160 -16.31 8.39 10.27
C ALA A 160 -15.18 8.08 9.27
N LEU A 161 -15.33 7.06 8.41
CA LEU A 161 -14.34 6.75 7.37
C LEU A 161 -14.43 7.71 6.17
N GLY A 162 -15.61 8.30 5.93
CA GLY A 162 -15.83 9.27 4.86
C GLY A 162 -15.48 8.75 3.46
N HIS A 163 -14.82 9.59 2.67
CA HIS A 163 -14.36 9.27 1.32
C HIS A 163 -12.84 9.41 1.22
N THR A 164 -12.25 8.65 0.31
CA THR A 164 -10.83 8.77 -0.06
C THR A 164 -10.65 8.72 -1.56
N GLU A 165 -9.50 9.22 -2.02
CA GLU A 165 -9.08 9.17 -3.43
C GLU A 165 -7.82 8.31 -3.54
N VAL A 166 -7.83 7.34 -4.45
CA VAL A 166 -6.67 6.50 -4.75
C VAL A 166 -6.34 6.58 -6.22
N VAL A 167 -5.10 6.95 -6.54
CA VAL A 167 -4.59 6.86 -7.92
C VAL A 167 -4.34 5.39 -8.24
N ILE A 168 -4.89 4.93 -9.35
CA ILE A 168 -4.59 3.62 -9.90
C ILE A 168 -3.88 3.79 -11.23
N ASP A 169 -3.10 2.78 -11.61
CA ASP A 169 -2.55 2.65 -12.95
C ASP A 169 -3.02 1.34 -13.60
N ASN A 170 -2.63 1.12 -14.85
CA ASN A 170 -3.01 -0.07 -15.60
C ASN A 170 -2.34 -1.36 -15.10
N THR A 171 -1.40 -1.25 -14.16
CA THR A 171 -0.71 -2.39 -13.54
C THR A 171 -1.28 -2.74 -12.16
N THR A 172 -2.11 -1.87 -11.59
CA THR A 172 -2.74 -2.08 -10.28
C THR A 172 -3.65 -3.29 -10.36
N THR A 173 -3.33 -4.31 -9.57
CA THR A 173 -4.05 -5.58 -9.54
C THR A 173 -5.26 -5.53 -8.60
N VAL A 174 -6.20 -6.45 -8.80
CA VAL A 174 -7.32 -6.65 -7.88
C VAL A 174 -6.83 -6.94 -6.45
N SER A 175 -5.84 -7.81 -6.29
CA SER A 175 -5.30 -8.15 -4.95
C SER A 175 -4.76 -6.93 -4.22
N GLU A 176 -3.90 -6.13 -4.86
CA GLU A 176 -3.32 -4.93 -4.25
C GLU A 176 -4.40 -3.92 -3.84
N PHE A 177 -5.41 -3.73 -4.70
CA PHE A 177 -6.53 -2.85 -4.44
C PHE A 177 -7.38 -3.32 -3.24
N LEU A 178 -7.71 -4.62 -3.20
CA LEU A 178 -8.50 -5.19 -2.12
C LEU A 178 -7.74 -5.23 -0.79
N ASP A 179 -6.45 -5.51 -0.81
CA ASP A 179 -5.59 -5.49 0.39
C ASP A 179 -5.55 -4.08 0.99
N TRP A 180 -5.44 -3.06 0.14
CA TRP A 180 -5.52 -1.68 0.59
C TRP A 180 -6.88 -1.32 1.18
N LEU A 181 -7.97 -1.65 0.46
CA LEU A 181 -9.33 -1.41 0.95
C LEU A 181 -9.54 -2.09 2.30
N TRP A 182 -9.12 -3.35 2.43
CA TRP A 182 -9.18 -4.09 3.68
C TRP A 182 -8.36 -3.41 4.77
N GLY A 183 -7.19 -2.86 4.47
CA GLY A 183 -6.39 -2.10 5.43
C GLY A 183 -7.16 -0.92 6.04
N ALA A 184 -7.98 -0.22 5.25
CA ALA A 184 -8.87 0.84 5.73
C ALA A 184 -10.07 0.30 6.52
N LEU A 185 -10.47 -0.95 6.26
CA LEU A 185 -11.66 -1.60 6.79
C LEU A 185 -11.39 -2.66 7.87
N ALA A 186 -10.13 -2.87 8.26
CA ALA A 186 -9.70 -4.02 9.07
C ALA A 186 -10.35 -4.07 10.47
N TYR A 187 -10.91 -2.94 10.94
CA TYR A 187 -11.69 -2.90 12.19
C TYR A 187 -13.12 -3.44 12.03
N TYR A 188 -13.67 -3.42 10.81
CA TYR A 188 -15.07 -3.74 10.52
C TYR A 188 -15.25 -5.11 9.87
N PHE A 189 -14.26 -5.58 9.09
CA PHE A 189 -14.33 -6.86 8.38
C PHE A 189 -13.09 -7.72 8.64
N ALA A 190 -13.31 -9.03 8.71
CA ALA A 190 -12.22 -9.99 8.80
C ALA A 190 -11.40 -10.03 7.49
N PRO A 191 -10.13 -10.45 7.53
CA PRO A 191 -9.34 -10.63 6.32
C PRO A 191 -9.97 -11.67 5.39
N HIS A 192 -9.80 -11.47 4.08
CA HIS A 192 -10.29 -12.37 3.02
C HIS A 192 -11.81 -12.59 2.97
N THR A 193 -12.62 -11.66 3.49
CA THR A 193 -14.09 -11.75 3.43
C THR A 193 -14.74 -10.96 2.30
N TYR A 194 -13.95 -10.48 1.34
CA TYR A 194 -14.46 -9.81 0.13
C TYR A 194 -15.41 -10.75 -0.65
N GLY A 195 -16.56 -10.22 -1.08
CA GLY A 195 -17.61 -10.99 -1.74
C GLY A 195 -18.54 -11.74 -0.78
N ALA A 196 -18.10 -11.99 0.46
CA ALA A 196 -18.87 -12.68 1.49
C ALA A 196 -19.50 -11.71 2.50
N GLU A 197 -18.72 -10.82 3.10
CA GLU A 197 -19.18 -9.85 4.11
C GLU A 197 -19.33 -8.43 3.56
N TRP A 198 -18.62 -8.11 2.49
CA TRP A 198 -18.66 -6.79 1.87
C TRP A 198 -18.29 -6.87 0.40
N VAL A 199 -18.75 -5.88 -0.37
CA VAL A 199 -18.50 -5.77 -1.81
C VAL A 199 -18.23 -4.32 -2.20
N VAL A 200 -17.54 -4.12 -3.31
CA VAL A 200 -17.42 -2.81 -3.95
C VAL A 200 -18.50 -2.68 -5.02
N VAL A 201 -19.14 -1.52 -5.07
CA VAL A 201 -20.21 -1.20 -6.03
C VAL A 201 -19.84 0.09 -6.75
N ASP A 202 -20.02 0.13 -8.07
CA ASP A 202 -19.98 1.40 -8.81
C ASP A 202 -21.18 2.26 -8.38
N ARG A 203 -20.92 3.45 -7.86
CA ARG A 203 -21.94 4.38 -7.36
C ARG A 203 -22.92 4.81 -8.46
N ILE A 204 -22.46 4.92 -9.71
CA ILE A 204 -23.27 5.41 -10.82
C ILE A 204 -24.15 4.29 -11.37
N THR A 205 -23.56 3.15 -11.71
CA THR A 205 -24.30 2.04 -12.33
C THR A 205 -24.97 1.10 -11.32
N LEU A 206 -24.63 1.24 -10.03
CA LEU A 206 -24.99 0.32 -8.95
C LEU A 206 -24.57 -1.14 -9.22
N LYS A 207 -23.63 -1.35 -10.13
CA LYS A 207 -23.07 -2.67 -10.44
C LYS A 207 -22.11 -3.08 -9.32
N ALA A 208 -22.41 -4.20 -8.67
CA ALA A 208 -21.49 -4.82 -7.72
C ALA A 208 -20.37 -5.57 -8.45
N PHE A 209 -19.13 -5.37 -8.02
CA PHE A 209 -17.95 -6.08 -8.51
C PHE A 209 -17.70 -7.35 -7.70
N ALA A 210 -18.67 -8.27 -7.66
CA ALA A 210 -18.58 -9.48 -6.85
C ALA A 210 -17.63 -10.55 -7.43
N ASP A 211 -17.34 -10.48 -8.74
CA ASP A 211 -16.56 -11.46 -9.50
C ASP A 211 -15.04 -11.16 -9.49
N MET A 212 -14.50 -10.90 -8.30
CA MET A 212 -13.08 -10.59 -8.12
C MET A 212 -12.57 -10.95 -6.71
N GLY A 213 -11.26 -11.01 -6.54
CA GLY A 213 -10.60 -11.30 -5.27
C GLY A 213 -10.45 -12.79 -4.99
N SER A 214 -10.41 -13.16 -3.71
CA SER A 214 -10.08 -14.54 -3.28
C SER A 214 -11.05 -15.61 -3.79
N ASN A 215 -12.35 -15.30 -3.89
CA ASN A 215 -13.33 -16.25 -4.40
C ASN A 215 -13.09 -16.57 -5.88
N TRP A 216 -12.92 -15.52 -6.70
CA TRP A 216 -12.61 -15.68 -8.11
C TRP A 216 -11.30 -16.43 -8.32
N ALA A 217 -10.25 -16.07 -7.56
CA ALA A 217 -8.95 -16.74 -7.64
C ALA A 217 -9.08 -18.24 -7.32
N ALA A 218 -9.80 -18.59 -6.25
CA ALA A 218 -10.03 -19.98 -5.85
C ALA A 218 -10.79 -20.78 -6.93
N GLU A 219 -11.83 -20.20 -7.53
CA GLU A 219 -12.59 -20.84 -8.62
C GLU A 219 -11.73 -21.12 -9.86
N HIS A 220 -10.66 -20.34 -10.06
CA HIS A 220 -9.71 -20.50 -11.17
C HIS A 220 -8.42 -21.25 -10.78
N GLY A 221 -8.34 -21.80 -9.56
CA GLY A 221 -7.17 -22.55 -9.09
C GLY A 221 -5.93 -21.67 -8.85
N LEU A 222 -6.12 -20.38 -8.60
CA LEU A 222 -5.08 -19.39 -8.32
C LEU A 222 -5.07 -19.04 -6.81
N ALA A 223 -3.89 -18.66 -6.30
CA ALA A 223 -3.76 -18.23 -4.91
C ALA A 223 -4.27 -16.80 -4.67
N ILE A 224 -4.11 -15.92 -5.66
CA ILE A 224 -4.42 -14.49 -5.61
C ILE A 224 -4.97 -14.02 -6.97
N ASP A 225 -5.80 -12.98 -6.95
CA ASP A 225 -6.35 -12.35 -8.16
C ASP A 225 -5.40 -11.26 -8.66
N ASN A 226 -4.50 -11.64 -9.57
CA ASN A 226 -3.52 -10.74 -10.18
C ASN A 226 -4.03 -10.03 -11.43
N ARG A 227 -5.33 -10.11 -11.73
CA ARG A 227 -5.88 -9.37 -12.88
C ARG A 227 -5.76 -7.87 -12.62
N PRO A 228 -5.39 -7.07 -13.62
CA PRO A 228 -5.51 -5.62 -13.56
C PRO A 228 -6.96 -5.18 -13.26
N LEU A 229 -7.13 -4.09 -12.49
CA LEU A 229 -8.45 -3.54 -12.17
C LEU A 229 -9.30 -3.23 -13.42
N VAL A 230 -8.66 -2.78 -14.50
CA VAL A 230 -9.34 -2.48 -15.75
C VAL A 230 -10.01 -3.72 -16.38
N GLU A 231 -9.46 -4.92 -16.16
CA GLU A 231 -10.03 -6.16 -16.70
C GLU A 231 -11.32 -6.57 -15.97
N VAL A 232 -11.46 -6.23 -14.69
CA VAL A 232 -12.70 -6.42 -13.93
C VAL A 232 -13.70 -5.27 -14.11
N GLY A 233 -13.35 -4.30 -14.96
CA GLY A 233 -14.17 -3.15 -15.28
C GLY A 233 -14.11 -2.03 -14.24
N ILE A 234 -13.08 -2.00 -13.39
CA ILE A 234 -12.79 -0.86 -12.51
C ILE A 234 -11.75 0.01 -13.21
N GLY A 235 -12.19 1.16 -13.71
CA GLY A 235 -11.36 2.10 -14.46
C GLY A 235 -11.09 3.40 -13.72
N PRO A 236 -10.11 4.19 -14.17
CA PRO A 236 -9.80 5.47 -13.55
C PRO A 236 -10.99 6.43 -13.59
N GLY A 237 -11.13 7.28 -12.57
CA GLY A 237 -12.22 8.26 -12.45
C GLY A 237 -13.56 7.68 -11.96
N MET A 238 -13.66 6.36 -11.75
CA MET A 238 -14.86 5.76 -11.19
C MET A 238 -15.11 6.19 -9.74
N GLU A 239 -16.40 6.25 -9.39
CA GLU A 239 -16.85 6.47 -8.01
C GLU A 239 -17.35 5.13 -7.46
N LEU A 240 -16.65 4.63 -6.45
CA LEU A 240 -16.88 3.33 -5.85
C LEU A 240 -17.46 3.51 -4.45
N LEU A 241 -18.37 2.61 -4.09
CA LEU A 241 -19.03 2.53 -2.79
C LEU A 241 -18.69 1.19 -2.16
N VAL A 242 -18.20 1.22 -0.92
CA VAL A 242 -18.01 -0.01 -0.14
C VAL A 242 -19.28 -0.28 0.65
N VAL A 243 -19.86 -1.46 0.47
CA VAL A 243 -21.13 -1.85 1.09
C VAL A 243 -20.98 -3.17 1.84
N PRO A 244 -21.46 -3.26 3.09
CA PRO A 244 -21.64 -4.54 3.76
C PRO A 244 -22.64 -5.40 2.99
N LYS A 245 -22.33 -6.68 2.82
CA LYS A 245 -23.23 -7.66 2.20
C LYS A 245 -24.17 -8.20 3.27
N VAL A 246 -25.48 -8.06 3.06
CA VAL A 246 -26.47 -8.69 3.94
C VAL A 246 -26.45 -10.20 3.66
N PRO A 247 -26.29 -11.07 4.68
CA PRO A 247 -26.30 -12.51 4.47
C PRO A 247 -27.60 -12.95 3.80
N ASP A 248 -27.50 -13.75 2.72
CA ASP A 248 -28.65 -14.22 1.93
C ASP A 248 -29.71 -14.97 2.78
N ALA A 249 -29.30 -15.52 3.92
CA ALA A 249 -30.19 -16.15 4.89
C ALA A 249 -31.28 -15.19 5.43
N VAL A 250 -30.97 -13.89 5.55
CA VAL A 250 -31.94 -12.88 5.99
C VAL A 250 -32.91 -12.53 4.85
N ALA A 251 -32.44 -12.52 3.60
CA ALA A 251 -33.26 -12.24 2.43
C ALA A 251 -34.30 -13.36 2.16
N GLN A 252 -33.95 -14.62 2.44
CA GLN A 252 -34.85 -15.76 2.24
C GLN A 252 -35.77 -16.02 3.45
N GLY A 253 -35.35 -15.67 4.66
CA GLY A 253 -36.13 -15.85 5.90
C GLY A 253 -37.37 -14.95 6.03
N GLY A 254 -37.48 -13.87 5.25
CA GLY A 254 -38.63 -12.96 5.26
C GLY A 254 -39.89 -13.47 4.55
N ARG A 255 -39.83 -14.62 3.86
CA ARG A 255 -40.98 -15.21 3.14
C ARG A 255 -41.58 -16.46 3.78
N ALA A 256 -40.98 -16.98 4.86
CA ALA A 256 -41.37 -18.27 5.43
C ALA A 256 -41.61 -18.21 6.94
N ASN A 257 -42.52 -17.35 7.42
CA ASN A 257 -43.23 -17.64 8.68
C ASN A 257 -44.50 -16.80 8.87
N GLY A 258 -45.53 -17.15 8.10
CA GLY A 258 -46.92 -16.84 8.42
C GLY A 258 -47.58 -17.98 9.20
N ALA A 259 -46.95 -18.54 10.24
CA ALA A 259 -47.62 -19.41 11.21
C ALA A 259 -46.77 -19.60 12.48
N ASN A 260 -47.26 -19.06 13.59
CA ASN A 260 -46.92 -19.41 14.98
C ASN A 260 -45.52 -19.09 15.54
N GLY A 261 -45.53 -18.30 16.62
CA GLY A 261 -44.59 -18.49 17.73
C GLY A 261 -43.80 -17.25 18.13
N LYS A 262 -44.25 -16.59 19.19
CA LYS A 262 -43.49 -15.58 19.96
C LYS A 262 -42.13 -16.16 20.41
N ALA A 263 -41.02 -15.56 19.96
CA ALA A 263 -39.81 -15.39 20.78
C ALA A 263 -38.88 -14.35 20.15
N ARG A 264 -38.69 -13.25 20.88
CA ARG A 264 -37.73 -12.17 20.61
C ARG A 264 -36.29 -12.68 20.81
N ALA A 265 -35.41 -12.36 19.86
CA ALA A 265 -34.01 -12.10 20.12
C ALA A 265 -33.54 -10.99 19.16
N THR A 266 -33.65 -9.74 19.61
CA THR A 266 -33.09 -8.56 18.93
C THR A 266 -31.65 -8.37 19.39
N VAL A 267 -30.70 -8.56 18.47
CA VAL A 267 -29.36 -7.98 18.60
C VAL A 267 -29.48 -6.52 18.13
N PRO A 268 -29.06 -5.53 18.93
CA PRO A 268 -29.23 -4.13 18.57
C PRO A 268 -28.15 -3.73 17.56
N TRP A 269 -28.57 -3.53 16.32
CA TRP A 269 -27.86 -2.65 15.39
C TRP A 269 -28.17 -1.20 15.79
N PRO A 270 -27.20 -0.27 15.82
CA PRO A 270 -27.48 1.12 16.14
C PRO A 270 -28.34 1.71 15.02
N ALA A 271 -29.58 2.05 15.35
CA ALA A 271 -30.40 2.91 14.52
C ALA A 271 -29.75 4.31 14.54
N SER A 272 -29.11 4.71 13.45
CA SER A 272 -28.87 6.12 13.18
C SER A 272 -30.23 6.77 12.92
N GLU A 273 -30.74 7.42 13.95
CA GLU A 273 -31.92 8.27 13.89
C GLU A 273 -31.49 9.59 13.22
N THR A 274 -31.31 9.57 11.89
CA THR A 274 -31.24 10.80 11.10
C THR A 274 -32.64 11.10 10.60
N THR A 275 -33.31 12.02 11.30
CA THR A 275 -34.47 12.76 10.82
C THR A 275 -34.13 13.44 9.49
N HIS A 276 -34.55 12.83 8.39
CA HIS A 276 -34.72 13.51 7.11
C HIS A 276 -36.00 14.36 7.17
N GLU A 277 -35.85 15.65 7.50
CA GLU A 277 -36.84 16.65 7.12
C GLU A 277 -36.76 16.90 5.61
N GLY A 278 -37.93 17.14 5.03
CA GLY A 278 -38.21 16.99 3.62
C GLY A 278 -37.53 17.98 2.69
N TRP A 279 -37.20 17.47 1.50
CA TRP A 279 -37.18 18.26 0.28
C TRP A 279 -38.28 17.77 -0.64
N LEU A 280 -39.30 18.60 -0.78
CA LEU A 280 -40.38 18.49 -1.76
C LEU A 280 -39.77 18.53 -3.17
N ILE A 281 -39.96 17.43 -3.91
CA ILE A 281 -39.75 17.39 -5.35
C ILE A 281 -40.86 18.21 -6.00
N VAL A 282 -40.46 19.25 -6.74
CA VAL A 282 -41.32 20.01 -7.63
C VAL A 282 -41.52 19.18 -8.90
N ASP A 283 -42.69 18.56 -9.01
CA ASP A 283 -43.26 18.19 -10.30
C ASP A 283 -43.77 19.47 -10.97
N HIS A 284 -43.09 19.91 -12.03
CA HIS A 284 -43.69 20.52 -13.21
C HIS A 284 -42.56 20.88 -14.16
N LEU A 285 -42.53 20.25 -15.34
CA LEU A 285 -42.46 20.92 -16.64
C LEU A 285 -42.52 19.85 -17.73
N ASN A 286 -43.72 19.61 -18.22
CA ASN A 286 -43.96 19.05 -19.54
C ASN A 286 -45.13 19.82 -20.14
N GLY A 287 -44.89 20.56 -21.23
CA GLY A 287 -45.96 21.20 -21.99
C GLY A 287 -45.56 22.43 -22.80
N SER A 288 -45.31 22.19 -24.09
CA SER A 288 -45.27 23.10 -25.26
C SER A 288 -43.89 23.52 -25.76
#